data_AF-A0A482XEW9-F1
#
_entry.id   AF-A0A482XEW9-F1
#
_cell.length_a   1.000
_cell.length_b   1.000
_cell.length_c   1.000
_cell.angle_alpha   90.00
_cell.angle_beta   90.00
_cell.angle_gamma   90.00
#
_symmetry.space_group_name_H-M   'P 1'
#
loop_
_entity.id
_entity.type
_entity.pdbx_description
1 polymer ?
#
loop_
_entity_poly.entity_id
_entity_poly.type
_entity_poly.pdbx_seq_one_letter_code
_entity_poly.pdbx_strand_id
1 'polypeptide(L)'
;MNLFQVFLLGAYFINCNLGETNNARDIPKPLKDISPVILDSFQTNNVEALPKTLKELSPAIFSKFQSNNVEDAPKMLDKISPVILIPGDGGSQIEAKLDKQTVPHYICAKQSTDFFNIWLNLELLVPLVIDCWVDNMRLVYDNTTRATQNAPGVETRVPFFGDPFSVEYLDPSKASAGAYFRDLGNALVALGYERNVSLRGAPYDFRKAPNENEAWFGDFRALIEETYQLNGGKQGVVLVAHSMGALMTLHFLQSMPQSWKDTHVAAFVSLAGAYGGSVKAVKVYAIGDDLGTYVLRQKTLREMQITSSSLAYLLPSPLFWKPNETLVITNSQNYTLTNLQDFFTEISFPDAWEMWQDTQAYKHNFTAPGVEVHCLHGNNVKTIERLIYKKDKFPDGDPSFEYGDGDGTVNRRSLEGCLHWTKAQAQKVYHEVFPKVDHMGILANKDIINYVLSVLEKL
;
A
#
# COMPACT_ATOMS: atom_id res chain seq x y z
N MET A 1 -5.39 17.19 -23.97
CA MET A 1 -6.77 17.71 -23.85
C MET A 1 -7.28 17.20 -22.50
N ASN A 2 -7.57 18.09 -21.54
CA ASN A 2 -8.05 17.64 -20.21
C ASN A 2 -9.52 17.20 -20.28
N LEU A 3 -10.02 16.51 -19.25
CA LEU A 3 -11.40 15.99 -19.23
C LEU A 3 -12.43 17.10 -19.43
N PHE A 4 -12.15 18.31 -18.93
CA PHE A 4 -12.98 19.51 -19.13
C PHE A 4 -13.06 19.96 -20.61
N GLN A 5 -11.97 19.82 -21.35
CA GLN A 5 -11.92 20.10 -22.80
C GLN A 5 -12.61 18.99 -23.61
N VAL A 6 -12.48 17.72 -23.20
CA VAL A 6 -13.24 16.59 -23.77
C VAL A 6 -14.74 16.76 -23.52
N PHE A 7 -15.09 17.27 -22.33
CA PHE A 7 -16.46 17.59 -21.93
C PHE A 7 -17.08 18.71 -22.76
N LEU A 8 -16.35 19.81 -22.99
CA LEU A 8 -16.75 20.91 -23.89
C LEU A 8 -16.92 20.44 -25.34
N LEU A 9 -16.08 19.52 -25.83
CA LEU A 9 -16.24 18.91 -27.15
C LEU A 9 -17.49 18.01 -27.23
N GLY A 10 -17.72 17.16 -26.24
CA GLY A 10 -18.87 16.25 -26.19
C GLY A 10 -20.21 16.98 -26.10
N ALA A 11 -20.27 18.04 -25.29
CA ALA A 11 -21.45 18.89 -25.15
C ALA A 11 -21.85 19.59 -26.45
N TYR A 12 -20.87 20.01 -27.26
CA TYR A 12 -21.13 20.69 -28.54
C TYR A 12 -21.56 19.71 -29.66
N PHE A 13 -21.01 18.50 -29.68
CA PHE A 13 -21.43 17.44 -30.62
C PHE A 13 -22.89 17.03 -30.46
N ILE A 14 -23.41 17.05 -29.23
CA ILE A 14 -24.80 16.69 -28.93
C ILE A 14 -25.77 17.79 -29.40
N ASN A 15 -25.37 19.06 -29.35
CA ASN A 15 -26.14 20.16 -29.94
C ASN A 15 -26.13 20.13 -31.48
N CYS A 16 -25.02 19.68 -32.10
CA CYS A 16 -24.92 19.58 -33.57
C CYS A 16 -25.85 18.52 -34.17
N ASN A 17 -26.21 17.46 -33.43
CA ASN A 17 -27.09 16.39 -33.91
C ASN A 17 -28.59 16.72 -33.78
N LEU A 18 -28.95 17.86 -33.17
CA LEU A 18 -30.35 18.29 -32.97
C LEU A 18 -30.86 19.28 -34.04
N GLY A 19 -30.12 19.50 -35.13
CA GLY A 19 -30.65 20.10 -36.35
C GLY A 19 -30.60 21.63 -36.46
N GLU A 20 -29.86 22.33 -35.60
CA GLU A 20 -29.63 23.78 -35.77
C GLU A 20 -28.31 24.05 -36.51
N THR A 21 -28.35 24.94 -37.50
CA THR A 21 -27.20 25.35 -38.32
C THR A 21 -26.16 26.11 -37.49
N ASN A 22 -24.93 25.60 -37.43
CA ASN A 22 -23.85 26.17 -36.62
C ASN A 22 -23.23 27.45 -37.23
N ASN A 23 -23.08 28.49 -36.40
CA ASN A 23 -22.30 29.69 -36.72
C ASN A 23 -21.01 29.70 -35.87
N ALA A 24 -19.84 29.93 -36.48
CA ALA A 24 -18.53 29.87 -35.79
C ALA A 24 -18.36 30.89 -34.64
N ARG A 25 -19.31 31.81 -34.49
CA ARG A 25 -19.36 32.80 -33.39
C ARG A 25 -19.77 32.18 -32.06
N ASP A 26 -20.45 31.03 -32.08
CA ASP A 26 -21.03 30.39 -30.88
C ASP A 26 -20.12 29.35 -30.22
N ILE A 27 -18.91 29.15 -30.77
CA ILE A 27 -17.88 28.29 -30.16
C ILE A 27 -17.32 29.00 -28.91
N PRO A 28 -17.37 28.39 -27.71
CA PRO A 28 -16.79 28.94 -26.49
C PRO A 28 -15.32 29.32 -26.69
N LYS A 29 -14.94 30.50 -26.21
CA LYS A 29 -13.59 31.08 -26.35
C LYS A 29 -12.44 30.09 -26.05
N PRO A 30 -12.52 29.23 -25.00
CA PRO A 30 -11.47 28.26 -24.70
C PRO A 30 -11.21 27.22 -25.80
N LEU A 31 -12.20 26.90 -26.64
CA LEU A 31 -12.06 25.94 -27.75
C LEU A 31 -11.38 26.55 -28.99
N LYS A 32 -11.48 27.88 -29.16
CA LYS A 32 -10.81 28.60 -30.26
C LYS A 32 -9.29 28.60 -30.14
N ASP A 33 -8.79 28.41 -28.92
CA ASP A 33 -7.36 28.55 -28.59
C ASP A 33 -6.59 27.20 -28.59
N ILE A 34 -7.25 26.06 -28.84
CA ILE A 34 -6.66 24.72 -28.61
C ILE A 34 -5.87 24.16 -29.81
N SER A 35 -6.28 24.42 -31.07
CA SER A 35 -5.46 24.14 -32.27
C SER A 35 -6.22 24.51 -33.55
N PRO A 36 -5.59 25.19 -34.54
CA PRO A 36 -6.20 25.47 -35.84
C PRO A 36 -6.67 24.22 -36.59
N VAL A 37 -5.98 23.09 -36.41
CA VAL A 37 -6.29 21.81 -37.08
C VAL A 37 -7.62 21.23 -36.57
N ILE A 38 -7.88 21.39 -35.27
CA ILE A 38 -9.12 20.97 -34.64
C ILE A 38 -10.27 21.85 -35.16
N LEU A 39 -10.06 23.17 -35.23
CA LEU A 39 -11.04 24.13 -35.74
C LEU A 39 -11.40 23.89 -37.22
N ASP A 40 -10.41 23.60 -38.06
CA ASP A 40 -10.59 23.34 -39.50
C ASP A 40 -11.29 22.00 -39.77
N SER A 41 -10.97 20.97 -38.98
CA SER A 41 -11.66 19.67 -39.04
C SER A 41 -13.14 19.78 -38.66
N PHE A 42 -13.49 20.72 -37.77
CA PHE A 42 -14.87 21.03 -37.38
C PHE A 42 -15.65 21.83 -38.43
N GLN A 43 -14.99 22.72 -39.17
CA GLN A 43 -15.62 23.47 -40.26
C GLN A 43 -15.92 22.59 -41.47
N THR A 44 -15.14 21.53 -41.67
CA THR A 44 -15.19 20.65 -42.85
C THR A 44 -15.86 19.31 -42.59
N ASN A 45 -16.26 18.99 -41.34
CA ASN A 45 -16.80 17.69 -40.93
C ASN A 45 -15.87 16.49 -41.24
N ASN A 46 -14.55 16.69 -41.26
CA ASN A 46 -13.60 15.64 -41.58
C ASN A 46 -13.05 14.94 -40.32
N VAL A 47 -13.77 13.92 -39.84
CA VAL A 47 -13.45 13.14 -38.63
C VAL A 47 -12.12 12.37 -38.75
N GLU A 48 -11.64 12.11 -39.98
CA GLU A 48 -10.36 11.43 -40.19
C GLU A 48 -9.15 12.29 -39.81
N ALA A 49 -9.29 13.63 -39.81
CA ALA A 49 -8.23 14.57 -39.47
C ALA A 49 -8.02 14.80 -37.97
N LEU A 50 -8.85 14.20 -37.10
CA LEU A 50 -8.70 14.30 -35.64
C LEU A 50 -7.42 13.61 -35.15
N PRO A 51 -6.70 14.19 -34.15
CA PRO A 51 -5.51 13.59 -33.56
C PRO A 51 -5.75 12.16 -33.06
N LYS A 52 -4.76 11.28 -33.26
CA LYS A 52 -4.83 9.85 -32.90
C LYS A 52 -5.27 9.60 -31.45
N THR A 53 -4.81 10.43 -30.52
CA THR A 53 -5.13 10.39 -29.08
C THR A 53 -6.61 10.58 -28.76
N LEU A 54 -7.39 11.20 -29.65
CA LEU A 54 -8.84 11.34 -29.51
C LEU A 54 -9.62 10.13 -30.02
N LYS A 55 -9.07 9.41 -31.00
CA LYS A 55 -9.64 8.16 -31.55
C LYS A 55 -9.44 6.96 -30.62
N GLU A 56 -8.56 7.09 -29.62
CA GLU A 56 -8.20 6.04 -28.66
C GLU A 56 -8.95 6.10 -27.32
N LEU A 57 -9.83 7.10 -27.11
CA LEU A 57 -10.76 7.11 -25.97
C LEU A 57 -11.67 5.87 -26.07
N SER A 58 -11.64 5.02 -25.04
CA SER A 58 -12.17 3.65 -25.12
C SER A 58 -13.66 3.59 -25.55
N PRO A 59 -14.09 2.53 -26.25
CA PRO A 59 -15.49 2.32 -26.64
C PRO A 59 -16.49 2.36 -25.46
N ALA A 60 -16.04 2.04 -24.24
CA ALA A 60 -16.87 2.08 -23.03
C ALA A 60 -17.21 3.52 -22.59
N ILE A 61 -16.32 4.47 -22.84
CA ILE A 61 -16.57 5.90 -22.61
C ILE A 61 -17.58 6.39 -23.66
N PHE A 62 -17.38 6.03 -24.93
CA PHE A 62 -18.25 6.41 -26.04
C PHE A 62 -19.68 5.84 -25.91
N SER A 63 -19.84 4.61 -25.40
CA SER A 63 -21.17 4.01 -25.18
C SER A 63 -21.92 4.60 -23.98
N LYS A 64 -21.23 5.02 -22.91
CA LYS A 64 -21.84 5.74 -21.77
C LYS A 64 -22.31 7.15 -22.17
N PHE A 65 -21.71 7.77 -23.20
CA PHE A 65 -22.12 9.07 -23.72
C PHE A 65 -23.36 9.03 -24.63
N GLN A 66 -23.68 7.88 -25.26
CA GLN A 66 -24.90 7.73 -26.05
C GLN A 66 -26.17 7.56 -25.19
N SER A 67 -26.04 7.21 -23.92
CA SER A 67 -27.18 6.90 -23.06
C SER A 67 -27.61 8.01 -22.10
N ASN A 68 -26.81 9.06 -21.88
CA ASN A 68 -27.08 10.07 -20.84
C ASN A 68 -26.98 11.51 -21.36
N ASN A 69 -27.95 12.35 -20.97
CA ASN A 69 -27.99 13.78 -21.29
C ASN A 69 -26.78 14.53 -20.73
N VAL A 70 -26.27 15.49 -21.51
CA VAL A 70 -25.12 16.38 -21.21
C VAL A 70 -25.26 17.14 -19.90
N GLU A 71 -26.48 17.34 -19.41
CA GLU A 71 -26.80 18.03 -18.16
C GLU A 71 -26.38 17.27 -16.88
N ASP A 72 -26.05 15.97 -16.97
CA ASP A 72 -25.75 15.14 -15.78
C ASP A 72 -24.26 14.97 -15.46
N ALA A 73 -23.35 15.40 -16.32
CA ALA A 73 -21.92 15.22 -16.08
C ALA A 73 -21.31 16.10 -14.96
N PRO A 74 -21.78 17.35 -14.71
CA PRO A 74 -21.46 18.05 -13.47
C PRO A 74 -21.98 17.31 -12.22
N LYS A 75 -23.07 16.52 -12.34
CA LYS A 75 -23.61 15.68 -11.26
C LYS A 75 -22.88 14.35 -11.07
N MET A 76 -22.02 13.94 -12.03
CA MET A 76 -21.20 12.73 -11.94
C MET A 76 -19.91 12.98 -11.13
N LEU A 77 -19.32 14.17 -11.21
CA LEU A 77 -18.17 14.59 -10.38
C LEU A 77 -18.54 14.83 -8.91
N ASP A 78 -19.82 15.13 -8.65
CA ASP A 78 -20.38 15.39 -7.32
C ASP A 78 -20.65 14.12 -6.49
N LYS A 79 -20.34 12.93 -7.02
CA LYS A 79 -20.68 11.63 -6.41
C LYS A 79 -19.50 10.73 -6.07
N ILE A 80 -18.28 11.07 -6.46
CA ILE A 80 -17.15 10.14 -6.38
C ILE A 80 -16.46 10.29 -5.02
N SER A 81 -16.46 9.24 -4.20
CA SER A 81 -15.66 9.21 -2.97
C SER A 81 -14.16 9.37 -3.30
N PRO A 82 -13.45 10.31 -2.65
CA PRO A 82 -12.00 10.41 -2.81
C PRO A 82 -11.30 9.19 -2.20
N VAL A 83 -10.08 8.91 -2.63
CA VAL A 83 -9.31 7.72 -2.26
C VAL A 83 -8.00 8.13 -1.60
N ILE A 84 -7.68 7.46 -0.48
CA ILE A 84 -6.34 7.49 0.11
C ILE A 84 -5.74 6.09 0.02
N LEU A 85 -4.51 6.02 -0.49
CA LEU A 85 -3.72 4.80 -0.60
C LEU A 85 -2.80 4.65 0.62
N ILE A 86 -2.90 3.52 1.31
CA ILE A 86 -2.11 3.20 2.51
C ILE A 86 -1.20 2.00 2.21
N PRO A 87 0.13 2.20 2.22
CA PRO A 87 1.08 1.15 1.89
C PRO A 87 1.24 0.10 2.98
N GLY A 88 1.90 -1.00 2.64
CA GLY A 88 2.27 -2.07 3.57
C GLY A 88 3.74 -1.97 3.96
N ASP A 89 4.27 -3.08 4.49
CA ASP A 89 5.70 -3.18 4.80
C ASP A 89 6.56 -3.00 3.52
N GLY A 90 7.57 -2.14 3.59
CA GLY A 90 8.37 -1.72 2.42
C GLY A 90 7.67 -0.79 1.43
N GLY A 91 6.40 -0.41 1.63
CA GLY A 91 5.57 0.26 0.63
C GLY A 91 5.61 1.80 0.64
N SER A 92 6.51 2.42 1.39
CA SER A 92 6.72 3.88 1.40
C SER A 92 8.13 4.20 0.94
N GLN A 93 8.35 5.34 0.29
CA GLN A 93 9.70 5.90 0.15
C GLN A 93 10.28 6.28 1.52
N ILE A 94 11.59 6.14 1.70
CA ILE A 94 12.33 6.68 2.85
C ILE A 94 13.55 7.43 2.34
N GLU A 95 13.77 8.62 2.89
CA GLU A 95 14.98 9.41 2.69
C GLU A 95 15.85 9.38 3.94
N ALA A 96 17.17 9.44 3.75
CA ALA A 96 18.14 9.49 4.84
C ALA A 96 19.13 10.65 4.66
N LYS A 97 19.64 11.15 5.79
CA LYS A 97 20.78 12.07 5.88
C LYS A 97 21.81 11.51 6.85
N LEU A 98 23.10 11.58 6.48
CA LEU A 98 24.18 10.92 7.21
C LEU A 98 25.12 11.92 7.89
N ASP A 99 25.48 11.63 9.13
CA ASP A 99 26.60 12.20 9.88
C ASP A 99 27.19 11.13 10.84
N LYS A 100 27.78 10.09 10.24
CA LYS A 100 28.27 8.89 10.93
C LYS A 100 29.75 9.02 11.30
N GLN A 101 30.07 8.60 12.52
CA GLN A 101 31.46 8.53 13.00
C GLN A 101 32.21 7.32 12.42
N THR A 102 31.52 6.18 12.32
CA THR A 102 32.04 4.91 11.81
C THR A 102 31.16 4.39 10.68
N VAL A 103 31.75 3.58 9.81
CA VAL A 103 31.07 2.91 8.69
C VAL A 103 31.61 1.49 8.54
N PRO A 104 30.83 0.55 7.95
CA PRO A 104 31.26 -0.84 7.78
C PRO A 104 32.56 -0.99 6.99
N HIS A 105 32.73 -0.20 5.92
CA HIS A 105 33.93 -0.21 5.09
C HIS A 105 34.09 1.08 4.27
N TYR A 106 35.26 1.25 3.64
CA TYR A 106 35.73 2.51 3.04
C TYR A 106 34.86 3.10 1.91
N ILE A 107 34.04 2.29 1.23
CA ILE A 107 33.12 2.79 0.20
C ILE A 107 31.80 3.35 0.76
N CYS A 108 31.52 3.15 2.05
CA CYS A 108 30.32 3.70 2.68
C CYS A 108 30.51 5.17 3.04
N ALA A 109 29.55 6.00 2.64
CA ALA A 109 29.56 7.42 2.99
C ALA A 109 29.36 7.61 4.50
N LYS A 110 30.20 8.46 5.10
CA LYS A 110 30.02 8.93 6.48
C LYS A 110 29.03 10.09 6.56
N GLN A 111 29.08 10.99 5.58
CA GLN A 111 28.29 12.22 5.59
C GLN A 111 27.54 12.38 4.28
N SER A 112 26.37 13.02 4.33
CA SER A 112 25.66 13.53 3.16
C SER A 112 25.28 15.00 3.38
N THR A 113 25.32 15.80 2.32
CA THR A 113 24.94 17.24 2.41
C THR A 113 23.44 17.37 2.68
N ASP A 114 22.66 16.61 1.93
CA ASP A 114 21.20 16.64 1.91
C ASP A 114 20.63 15.24 2.16
N PHE A 115 19.30 15.19 2.29
CA PHE A 115 18.55 13.96 2.26
C PHE A 115 18.66 13.31 0.88
N PHE A 116 18.84 11.99 0.85
CA PHE A 116 18.78 11.19 -0.38
C PHE A 116 17.81 10.02 -0.20
N ASN A 117 17.25 9.53 -1.30
CA ASN A 117 16.39 8.36 -1.31
C ASN A 117 17.19 7.10 -0.93
N ILE A 118 16.95 6.59 0.29
CA ILE A 118 17.55 5.34 0.79
C ILE A 118 16.67 4.13 0.45
N TRP A 119 15.37 4.34 0.23
CA TRP A 119 14.44 3.28 -0.12
C TRP A 119 13.27 3.78 -1.00
N LEU A 120 12.98 3.17 -2.15
CA LEU A 120 13.73 2.10 -2.81
C LEU A 120 14.81 2.70 -3.72
N ASN A 121 16.05 2.26 -3.55
CA ASN A 121 17.15 2.62 -4.43
C ASN A 121 17.95 1.37 -4.78
N LEU A 122 17.78 0.87 -6.01
CA LEU A 122 18.38 -0.39 -6.45
C LEU A 122 19.91 -0.33 -6.51
N GLU A 123 20.49 0.85 -6.71
CA GLU A 123 21.94 1.03 -6.71
C GLU A 123 22.55 0.79 -5.31
N LEU A 124 21.76 1.00 -4.25
CA LEU A 124 22.19 0.73 -2.87
C LEU A 124 22.11 -0.75 -2.48
N LEU A 125 21.46 -1.58 -3.30
CA LEU A 125 21.22 -2.99 -3.00
C LEU A 125 22.20 -3.94 -3.73
N VAL A 126 23.12 -3.41 -4.54
CA VAL A 126 24.12 -4.23 -5.24
C VAL A 126 25.18 -4.79 -4.27
N PRO A 127 25.84 -5.92 -4.60
CA PRO A 127 26.92 -6.46 -3.78
C PRO A 127 27.99 -5.39 -3.46
N LEU A 128 28.57 -5.47 -2.26
CA LEU A 128 29.49 -4.48 -1.65
C LEU A 128 28.80 -3.20 -1.16
N VAL A 129 27.78 -2.67 -1.83
CA VAL A 129 27.08 -1.44 -1.37
C VAL A 129 26.00 -1.75 -0.34
N ILE A 130 25.40 -2.94 -0.44
CA ILE A 130 24.33 -3.39 0.45
C ILE A 130 24.68 -3.31 1.94
N ASP A 131 25.94 -3.53 2.32
CA ASP A 131 26.37 -3.45 3.73
C ASP A 131 26.28 -2.00 4.26
N CYS A 132 26.53 -1.01 3.40
CA CYS A 132 26.30 0.41 3.73
C CYS A 132 24.81 0.71 3.90
N TRP A 133 23.97 0.16 3.03
CA TRP A 133 22.52 0.32 3.13
C TRP A 133 21.97 -0.33 4.40
N VAL A 134 22.41 -1.54 4.73
CA VAL A 134 22.04 -2.24 5.98
C VAL A 134 22.39 -1.39 7.19
N ASP A 135 23.63 -0.89 7.29
CA ASP A 135 24.05 -0.08 8.44
C ASP A 135 23.35 1.28 8.54
N ASN A 136 22.84 1.82 7.42
CA ASN A 136 22.10 3.07 7.40
C ASN A 136 20.60 2.88 7.69
N MET A 137 20.01 1.80 7.16
CA MET A 137 18.58 1.55 7.23
C MET A 137 18.15 0.86 8.53
N ARG A 138 19.06 0.11 9.17
CA ARG A 138 18.78 -0.60 10.41
C ARG A 138 18.34 0.34 11.53
N LEU A 139 17.56 -0.22 12.42
CA LEU A 139 17.16 0.41 13.67
C LEU A 139 17.96 -0.16 14.84
N VAL A 140 17.95 0.57 15.95
CA VAL A 140 18.53 0.16 17.23
C VAL A 140 17.41 0.20 18.26
N TYR A 141 17.07 -0.94 18.83
CA TYR A 141 16.09 -1.01 19.92
C TYR A 141 16.75 -0.58 21.23
N ASP A 142 16.07 0.28 21.98
CA ASP A 142 16.49 0.69 23.31
C ASP A 142 15.51 0.15 24.36
N ASN A 143 16.00 -0.80 25.16
CA ASN A 143 15.19 -1.48 26.17
C ASN A 143 14.74 -0.55 27.32
N THR A 144 15.35 0.62 27.47
CA THR A 144 14.95 1.62 28.48
C THR A 144 13.75 2.42 27.99
N THR A 145 13.80 2.88 26.74
CA THR A 145 12.72 3.68 26.12
C THR A 145 11.61 2.81 25.51
N ARG A 146 11.84 1.50 25.35
CA ARG A 146 10.92 0.54 24.72
C ARG A 146 10.54 0.95 23.30
N ALA A 147 11.52 1.49 22.57
CA ALA A 147 11.34 2.01 21.23
C ALA A 147 12.61 1.86 20.39
N THR A 148 12.45 1.92 19.08
CA THR A 148 13.56 1.89 18.14
C THR A 148 14.01 3.30 17.74
N GLN A 149 15.32 3.45 17.55
CA GLN A 149 15.96 4.66 17.04
C GLN A 149 16.69 4.34 15.74
N ASN A 150 16.94 5.35 14.91
CA ASN A 150 17.80 5.18 13.75
C ASN A 150 19.22 4.78 14.16
N ALA A 151 19.96 4.17 13.23
CA ALA A 151 21.39 3.94 13.40
C ALA A 151 22.13 5.24 13.79
N PRO A 152 23.17 5.17 14.65
CA PRO A 152 23.91 6.36 15.07
C PRO A 152 24.43 7.18 13.88
N GLY A 153 24.15 8.48 13.90
CA GLY A 153 24.51 9.40 12.81
C GLY A 153 23.62 9.27 11.57
N VAL A 154 22.44 8.67 11.68
CA VAL A 154 21.47 8.60 10.59
C VAL A 154 20.17 9.28 10.98
N GLU A 155 19.76 10.26 10.19
CA GLU A 155 18.44 10.85 10.24
C GLU A 155 17.62 10.29 9.08
N THR A 156 16.35 9.96 9.31
CA THR A 156 15.44 9.46 8.27
C THR A 156 14.15 10.26 8.26
N ARG A 157 13.53 10.38 7.10
CA ARG A 157 12.18 10.93 6.95
C ARG A 157 11.40 10.18 5.88
N VAL A 158 10.09 10.24 6.00
CA VAL A 158 9.15 9.73 5.00
C VAL A 158 8.67 10.92 4.19
N PRO A 159 9.10 11.06 2.92
CA PRO A 159 8.76 12.24 2.14
C PRO A 159 7.34 12.14 1.56
N PHE A 160 6.83 13.28 1.10
CA PHE A 160 5.61 13.38 0.27
C PHE A 160 4.34 12.81 0.91
N PHE A 161 4.15 13.01 2.22
CA PHE A 161 2.88 12.67 2.87
C PHE A 161 1.71 13.45 2.23
N GLY A 162 0.63 12.75 1.90
CA GLY A 162 -0.51 13.27 1.15
C GLY A 162 -0.38 13.12 -0.37
N ASP A 163 0.84 12.98 -0.92
CA ASP A 163 1.05 12.77 -2.35
C ASP A 163 1.05 11.28 -2.69
N PRO A 164 0.21 10.80 -3.63
CA PRO A 164 0.15 9.39 -3.98
C PRO A 164 1.42 8.89 -4.69
N PHE A 165 2.28 9.77 -5.23
CA PHE A 165 3.50 9.37 -5.93
C PHE A 165 4.42 8.47 -5.09
N SER A 166 4.58 8.78 -3.80
CA SER A 166 5.48 8.06 -2.88
C SER A 166 5.06 6.62 -2.58
N VAL A 167 3.80 6.28 -2.87
CA VAL A 167 3.22 4.94 -2.71
C VAL A 167 2.82 4.33 -4.05
N GLU A 168 2.71 5.11 -5.12
CA GLU A 168 2.61 4.59 -6.49
C GLU A 168 3.96 4.04 -6.97
N TYR A 169 5.06 4.73 -6.64
CA TYR A 169 6.43 4.35 -6.99
C TYR A 169 7.35 4.47 -5.76
N LEU A 170 7.95 3.35 -5.36
CA LEU A 170 8.98 3.31 -4.31
C LEU A 170 10.34 3.76 -4.84
N ASP A 171 10.59 3.59 -6.13
CA ASP A 171 11.77 4.12 -6.81
C ASP A 171 11.42 5.45 -7.50
N PRO A 172 11.99 6.59 -7.08
CA PRO A 172 11.71 7.90 -7.68
C PRO A 172 12.00 7.98 -9.18
N SER A 173 12.86 7.11 -9.73
CA SER A 173 13.13 7.01 -11.18
C SER A 173 11.95 6.43 -11.98
N LYS A 174 10.92 5.92 -11.29
CA LYS A 174 9.76 5.21 -11.86
C LYS A 174 10.13 3.89 -12.54
N ALA A 175 11.25 3.29 -12.14
CA ALA A 175 11.61 1.94 -12.56
C ALA A 175 10.46 0.97 -12.24
N SER A 176 10.21 0.02 -13.15
CA SER A 176 9.10 -0.94 -13.00
C SER A 176 9.22 -1.81 -11.74
N ALA A 177 10.46 -2.10 -11.30
CA ALA A 177 10.73 -2.82 -10.07
C ALA A 177 10.30 -2.04 -8.79
N GLY A 178 10.19 -0.71 -8.87
CA GLY A 178 9.68 0.13 -7.79
C GLY A 178 8.20 0.46 -7.90
N ALA A 179 7.47 -0.07 -8.88
CA ALA A 179 6.04 0.18 -9.02
C ALA A 179 5.25 -0.59 -7.95
N TYR A 180 4.38 0.11 -7.23
CA TYR A 180 3.60 -0.44 -6.13
C TYR A 180 2.09 -0.19 -6.34
N PHE A 181 1.55 0.96 -5.94
CA PHE A 181 0.15 1.33 -6.26
C PHE A 181 -0.06 1.93 -7.66
N ARG A 182 0.99 2.03 -8.48
CA ARG A 182 0.95 2.69 -9.81
C ARG A 182 -0.28 2.32 -10.64
N ASP A 183 -0.58 1.02 -10.77
CA ASP A 183 -1.60 0.55 -11.72
C ASP A 183 -3.01 0.92 -11.25
N LEU A 184 -3.28 0.83 -9.94
CA LEU A 184 -4.51 1.34 -9.34
C LEU A 184 -4.59 2.88 -9.47
N GLY A 185 -3.51 3.60 -9.14
CA GLY A 185 -3.48 5.07 -9.25
C GLY A 185 -3.75 5.54 -10.69
N ASN A 186 -3.14 4.90 -11.68
CA ASN A 186 -3.39 5.19 -13.10
C ASN A 186 -4.83 4.88 -13.51
N ALA A 187 -5.40 3.78 -13.04
CA ALA A 187 -6.79 3.42 -13.32
C ALA A 187 -7.77 4.45 -12.71
N LEU A 188 -7.51 4.94 -11.49
CA LEU A 188 -8.29 5.99 -10.86
C LEU A 188 -8.19 7.32 -11.63
N VAL A 189 -6.98 7.72 -12.04
CA VAL A 189 -6.83 8.93 -12.87
C VAL A 189 -7.53 8.81 -14.22
N ALA A 190 -7.55 7.61 -14.82
CA ALA A 190 -8.33 7.36 -16.04
C ALA A 190 -9.84 7.50 -15.83
N LEU A 191 -10.36 7.32 -14.61
CA LEU A 191 -11.74 7.61 -14.22
C LEU A 191 -11.99 9.09 -13.86
N GLY A 192 -10.97 9.94 -13.89
CA GLY A 192 -11.09 11.36 -13.60
C GLY A 192 -10.67 11.76 -12.19
N TYR A 193 -10.06 10.86 -11.40
CA TYR A 193 -9.42 11.26 -10.14
C TYR A 193 -8.24 12.19 -10.41
N GLU A 194 -8.02 13.14 -9.51
CA GLU A 194 -6.91 14.08 -9.54
C GLU A 194 -5.96 13.77 -8.38
N ARG A 195 -4.70 13.47 -8.72
CA ARG A 195 -3.64 13.28 -7.72
C ARG A 195 -3.48 14.55 -6.89
N ASN A 196 -3.20 14.40 -5.60
CA ASN A 196 -3.10 15.49 -4.63
C ASN A 196 -4.44 16.19 -4.29
N VAL A 197 -5.56 15.77 -4.89
CA VAL A 197 -6.91 16.29 -4.58
C VAL A 197 -7.84 15.15 -4.18
N SER A 198 -8.28 14.33 -5.13
CA SER A 198 -9.19 13.21 -4.90
C SER A 198 -8.49 11.86 -4.77
N LEU A 199 -7.21 11.79 -5.17
CA LEU A 199 -6.33 10.65 -4.94
C LEU A 199 -5.11 11.10 -4.14
N ARG A 200 -4.93 10.54 -2.94
CA ARG A 200 -3.85 10.89 -2.01
C ARG A 200 -3.10 9.63 -1.54
N GLY A 201 -1.89 9.81 -1.02
CA GLY A 201 -1.09 8.75 -0.40
C GLY A 201 -0.81 9.03 1.08
N ALA A 202 -0.83 8.00 1.91
CA ALA A 202 -0.49 8.10 3.34
C ALA A 202 0.75 7.23 3.67
N PRO A 203 1.95 7.57 3.17
CA PRO A 203 3.16 6.84 3.50
C PRO A 203 3.50 7.00 5.00
N TYR A 204 4.21 6.01 5.55
CA TYR A 204 4.73 6.01 6.92
C TYR A 204 6.06 5.25 6.99
N ASP A 205 6.76 5.35 8.12
CA ASP A 205 8.00 4.60 8.33
C ASP A 205 7.63 3.14 8.59
N PHE A 206 7.67 2.34 7.53
CA PHE A 206 7.26 0.95 7.55
C PHE A 206 8.18 0.07 8.40
N ARG A 207 9.35 0.55 8.80
CA ARG A 207 10.25 -0.18 9.73
C ARG A 207 9.67 -0.23 11.15
N LYS A 208 8.74 0.68 11.47
CA LYS A 208 8.19 0.89 12.81
C LYS A 208 6.78 0.31 12.93
N ALA A 209 6.51 -0.28 14.09
CA ALA A 209 5.18 -0.75 14.49
C ALA A 209 4.25 0.43 14.88
N PRO A 210 2.93 0.19 15.11
CA PRO A 210 1.98 1.24 15.45
C PRO A 210 2.36 2.11 16.65
N ASN A 211 2.91 1.53 17.72
CA ASN A 211 3.34 2.25 18.92
C ASN A 211 4.44 3.30 18.66
N GLU A 212 5.12 3.22 17.52
CA GLU A 212 6.18 4.15 17.13
C GLU A 212 5.79 5.05 15.95
N ASN A 213 4.53 4.95 15.50
CA ASN A 213 3.92 5.74 14.44
C ASN A 213 2.75 6.60 14.97
N GLU A 214 2.73 6.95 16.25
CA GLU A 214 1.61 7.69 16.86
C GLU A 214 1.30 9.02 16.17
N ALA A 215 2.35 9.77 15.81
CA ALA A 215 2.21 11.03 15.07
C ALA A 215 1.52 10.84 13.72
N TRP A 216 1.84 9.74 13.01
CA TRP A 216 1.23 9.42 11.73
C TRP A 216 -0.28 9.22 11.82
N PHE A 217 -0.81 8.66 12.91
CA PHE A 217 -2.26 8.52 13.07
C PHE A 217 -2.97 9.87 13.20
N GLY A 218 -2.32 10.86 13.83
CA GLY A 218 -2.80 12.24 13.87
C GLY A 218 -2.80 12.90 12.49
N ASP A 219 -1.69 12.76 11.77
CA ASP A 219 -1.55 13.29 10.40
C ASP A 219 -2.50 12.60 9.42
N PHE A 220 -2.74 11.29 9.59
CA PHE A 220 -3.66 10.51 8.76
C PHE A 220 -5.11 10.94 8.97
N ARG A 221 -5.51 11.25 10.21
CA ARG A 221 -6.81 11.88 10.48
C ARG A 221 -6.94 13.21 9.75
N ALA A 222 -5.94 14.08 9.87
CA ALA A 222 -5.93 15.39 9.23
C ALA A 222 -5.99 15.26 7.70
N LEU A 223 -5.26 14.30 7.11
CA LEU A 223 -5.29 14.03 5.68
C LEU A 223 -6.69 13.57 5.22
N ILE A 224 -7.37 12.71 5.98
CA ILE A 224 -8.75 12.29 5.67
C ILE A 224 -9.70 13.48 5.71
N GLU A 225 -9.63 14.31 6.75
CA GLU A 225 -10.46 15.52 6.90
C GLU A 225 -10.18 16.53 5.76
N GLU A 226 -8.90 16.79 5.43
CA GLU A 226 -8.49 17.65 4.32
C GLU A 226 -9.01 17.11 2.98
N THR A 227 -8.80 15.82 2.72
CA THR A 227 -9.25 15.15 1.49
C THR A 227 -10.76 15.21 1.35
N TYR A 228 -11.49 14.97 2.43
CA TYR A 228 -12.95 15.12 2.45
C TYR A 228 -13.39 16.53 2.06
N GLN A 229 -12.77 17.57 2.63
CA GLN A 229 -13.11 18.97 2.35
C GLN A 229 -12.72 19.41 0.93
N LEU A 230 -11.54 19.02 0.45
CA LEU A 230 -11.09 19.32 -0.92
C LEU A 230 -12.02 18.71 -1.99
N ASN A 231 -12.72 17.63 -1.64
CA ASN A 231 -13.70 16.97 -2.50
C ASN A 231 -15.14 17.36 -2.15
N GLY A 232 -15.34 18.57 -1.61
CA GLY A 232 -16.64 19.19 -1.40
C GLY A 232 -17.39 18.73 -0.15
N GLY A 233 -16.82 17.85 0.66
CA GLY A 233 -17.37 17.45 1.95
C GLY A 233 -18.76 16.81 1.88
N LYS A 234 -19.01 16.01 0.84
CA LYS A 234 -20.28 15.30 0.62
C LYS A 234 -20.18 13.80 0.78
N GLN A 235 -19.07 13.21 0.34
CA GLN A 235 -18.82 11.77 0.34
C GLN A 235 -17.61 11.46 1.20
N GLY A 236 -17.73 10.45 2.05
CA GLY A 236 -16.62 9.94 2.84
C GLY A 236 -15.48 9.43 1.95
N VAL A 237 -14.27 9.42 2.51
CA VAL A 237 -13.06 8.93 1.85
C VAL A 237 -13.06 7.41 1.85
N VAL A 238 -12.67 6.79 0.73
CA VAL A 238 -12.37 5.36 0.65
C VAL A 238 -10.91 5.13 0.96
N LEU A 239 -10.64 4.31 1.97
CA LEU A 239 -9.30 3.95 2.41
C LEU A 239 -8.90 2.64 1.72
N VAL A 240 -7.91 2.67 0.84
CA VAL A 240 -7.39 1.47 0.18
C VAL A 240 -6.04 1.12 0.77
N ALA A 241 -5.98 0.07 1.57
CA ALA A 241 -4.77 -0.33 2.28
C ALA A 241 -4.26 -1.69 1.84
N HIS A 242 -2.94 -1.85 1.72
CA HIS A 242 -2.31 -3.11 1.37
C HIS A 242 -1.53 -3.72 2.55
N SER A 243 -1.65 -5.03 2.74
CA SER A 243 -0.80 -5.80 3.66
C SER A 243 -0.79 -5.22 5.08
N MET A 244 0.37 -4.85 5.62
CA MET A 244 0.48 -4.18 6.93
C MET A 244 -0.30 -2.86 7.02
N GLY A 245 -0.49 -2.15 5.91
CA GLY A 245 -1.31 -0.94 5.86
C GLY A 245 -2.73 -1.20 6.33
N ALA A 246 -3.28 -2.39 6.05
CA ALA A 246 -4.62 -2.76 6.50
C ALA A 246 -4.70 -2.88 8.04
N LEU A 247 -3.63 -3.33 8.69
CA LEU A 247 -3.52 -3.35 10.15
C LEU A 247 -3.39 -1.94 10.73
N MET A 248 -2.57 -1.09 10.12
CA MET A 248 -2.43 0.33 10.50
C MET A 248 -3.78 1.05 10.38
N THR A 249 -4.49 0.88 9.26
CA THR A 249 -5.82 1.45 9.03
C THR A 249 -6.85 0.89 10.02
N LEU A 250 -6.82 -0.41 10.33
CA LEU A 250 -7.69 -1.00 11.34
C LEU A 250 -7.48 -0.34 12.71
N HIS A 251 -6.22 -0.22 13.15
CA HIS A 251 -5.91 0.42 14.43
C HIS A 251 -6.39 1.88 14.47
N PHE A 252 -6.18 2.62 13.39
CA PHE A 252 -6.69 3.98 13.25
C PHE A 252 -8.22 4.04 13.37
N LEU A 253 -8.95 3.19 12.66
CA LEU A 253 -10.43 3.18 12.70
C LEU A 253 -10.98 2.75 14.07
N GLN A 254 -10.24 1.93 14.82
CA GLN A 254 -10.60 1.56 16.19
C GLN A 254 -10.42 2.71 17.19
N SER A 255 -9.51 3.65 16.92
CA SER A 255 -9.28 4.82 17.80
C SER A 255 -10.21 6.00 17.48
N MET A 256 -10.89 5.99 16.33
CA MET A 256 -11.79 7.05 15.92
C MET A 256 -13.23 6.86 16.44
N PRO A 257 -13.91 7.94 16.90
CA PRO A 257 -15.33 7.89 17.24
C PRO A 257 -16.19 7.44 16.07
N GLN A 258 -17.25 6.67 16.34
CA GLN A 258 -18.15 6.17 15.29
C GLN A 258 -18.77 7.32 14.47
N SER A 259 -19.18 8.41 15.10
CA SER A 259 -19.73 9.59 14.41
C SER A 259 -18.74 10.25 13.45
N TRP A 260 -17.44 10.21 13.77
CA TRP A 260 -16.40 10.71 12.88
C TRP A 260 -16.25 9.80 11.66
N LYS A 261 -16.26 8.48 11.88
CA LYS A 261 -16.18 7.48 10.79
C LYS A 261 -17.36 7.55 9.85
N ASP A 262 -18.58 7.66 10.41
CA ASP A 262 -19.83 7.78 9.64
C ASP A 262 -19.84 9.03 8.73
N THR A 263 -19.04 10.06 9.07
CA THR A 263 -18.93 11.29 8.28
C THR A 263 -17.79 11.21 7.26
N HIS A 264 -16.62 10.73 7.67
CA HIS A 264 -15.39 10.92 6.89
C HIS A 264 -14.92 9.68 6.13
N VAL A 265 -15.46 8.49 6.43
CA VAL A 265 -15.00 7.23 5.83
C VAL A 265 -16.17 6.54 5.14
N ALA A 266 -16.10 6.45 3.81
CA ALA A 266 -17.12 5.76 3.03
C ALA A 266 -16.93 4.24 3.09
N ALA A 267 -15.70 3.77 2.90
CA ALA A 267 -15.36 2.35 2.99
C ALA A 267 -13.87 2.13 3.27
N PHE A 268 -13.56 0.94 3.78
CA PHE A 268 -12.22 0.41 3.93
C PHE A 268 -12.02 -0.79 3.00
N VAL A 269 -11.21 -0.61 1.96
CA VAL A 269 -10.80 -1.66 1.04
C VAL A 269 -9.43 -2.20 1.47
N SER A 270 -9.40 -3.44 1.91
CA SER A 270 -8.20 -4.15 2.32
C SER A 270 -7.72 -5.08 1.20
N LEU A 271 -6.50 -4.86 0.74
CA LEU A 271 -5.81 -5.69 -0.25
C LEU A 271 -4.78 -6.55 0.49
N ALA A 272 -5.01 -7.87 0.54
CA ALA A 272 -4.11 -8.83 1.18
C ALA A 272 -3.76 -8.48 2.64
N GLY A 273 -4.74 -7.98 3.40
CA GLY A 273 -4.54 -7.53 4.78
C GLY A 273 -3.96 -8.62 5.69
N ALA A 274 -2.84 -8.32 6.36
CA ALA A 274 -2.10 -9.28 7.19
C ALA A 274 -2.65 -9.39 8.62
N TYR A 275 -3.98 -9.52 8.80
CA TYR A 275 -4.66 -9.32 10.09
C TYR A 275 -4.13 -10.15 11.27
N GLY A 276 -3.69 -11.37 11.01
CA GLY A 276 -3.10 -12.26 12.01
C GLY A 276 -1.59 -12.29 12.01
N GLY A 277 -0.91 -11.48 11.21
CA GLY A 277 0.51 -11.65 10.90
C GLY A 277 0.76 -12.78 9.91
N SER A 278 2.02 -13.23 9.83
CA SER A 278 2.46 -14.28 8.90
C SER A 278 3.61 -15.10 9.47
N VAL A 279 3.66 -16.39 9.15
CA VAL A 279 4.82 -17.24 9.45
C VAL A 279 6.06 -16.81 8.64
N LYS A 280 5.90 -16.09 7.52
CA LYS A 280 7.03 -15.49 6.81
C LYS A 280 7.85 -14.55 7.71
N ALA A 281 7.24 -13.86 8.67
CA ALA A 281 7.98 -13.04 9.64
C ALA A 281 8.93 -13.91 10.50
N VAL A 282 8.52 -15.13 10.87
CA VAL A 282 9.38 -16.09 11.57
C VAL A 282 10.57 -16.51 10.69
N LYS A 283 10.35 -16.74 9.39
CA LYS A 283 11.44 -16.97 8.42
C LYS A 283 12.42 -15.80 8.38
N VAL A 284 11.91 -14.57 8.32
CA VAL A 284 12.76 -13.38 8.25
C VAL A 284 13.66 -13.28 9.48
N TYR A 285 13.12 -13.51 10.69
CA TYR A 285 13.95 -13.59 11.90
C TYR A 285 14.98 -14.72 11.85
N ALA A 286 14.63 -15.87 11.32
CA ALA A 286 15.53 -17.02 11.25
C ALA A 286 16.68 -16.81 10.26
N ILE A 287 16.38 -16.43 9.01
CA ILE A 287 17.35 -16.45 7.90
C ILE A 287 17.30 -15.22 6.98
N GLY A 288 16.37 -14.29 7.21
CA GLY A 288 16.09 -13.15 6.34
C GLY A 288 15.17 -13.46 5.16
N ASP A 289 14.89 -12.44 4.35
CA ASP A 289 14.18 -12.55 3.08
C ASP A 289 14.93 -11.82 1.98
N ASP A 290 15.01 -12.43 0.81
CA ASP A 290 15.69 -11.89 -0.37
C ASP A 290 14.81 -10.94 -1.19
N LEU A 291 13.62 -10.59 -0.70
CA LEU A 291 12.65 -9.72 -1.37
C LEU A 291 12.26 -10.22 -2.77
N GLY A 292 12.41 -11.53 -3.03
CA GLY A 292 12.13 -12.14 -4.33
C GLY A 292 13.23 -11.96 -5.38
N THR A 293 14.44 -11.54 -4.98
CA THR A 293 15.59 -11.39 -5.89
C THR A 293 16.78 -12.23 -5.44
N TYR A 294 17.20 -13.16 -6.32
CA TYR A 294 18.33 -14.06 -6.08
C TYR A 294 19.69 -13.36 -5.94
N VAL A 295 19.77 -12.07 -6.28
CA VAL A 295 21.00 -11.27 -6.19
C VAL A 295 21.25 -10.82 -4.74
N LEU A 296 20.20 -10.69 -3.93
CA LEU A 296 20.31 -10.26 -2.54
C LEU A 296 20.50 -11.46 -1.62
N ARG A 297 21.53 -11.39 -0.77
CA ARG A 297 21.77 -12.44 0.22
C ARG A 297 20.81 -12.25 1.39
N GLN A 298 19.91 -13.20 1.61
CA GLN A 298 18.96 -13.18 2.74
C GLN A 298 19.65 -12.95 4.09
N LYS A 299 20.84 -13.55 4.32
CA LYS A 299 21.60 -13.37 5.56
C LYS A 299 22.05 -11.92 5.78
N THR A 300 22.42 -11.21 4.73
CA THR A 300 22.81 -9.79 4.81
C THR A 300 21.58 -8.93 5.07
N LEU A 301 20.48 -9.16 4.34
CA LEU A 301 19.24 -8.40 4.55
C LEU A 301 18.64 -8.64 5.94
N ARG A 302 18.80 -9.85 6.49
CA ARG A 302 18.37 -10.19 7.85
C ARG A 302 18.89 -9.17 8.86
N GLU A 303 20.15 -8.74 8.77
CA GLU A 303 20.76 -7.80 9.72
C GLU A 303 20.02 -6.45 9.80
N MET A 304 19.37 -6.04 8.72
CA MET A 304 18.47 -4.87 8.70
C MET A 304 17.05 -5.30 9.12
N GLN A 305 16.48 -6.29 8.43
CA GLN A 305 15.06 -6.66 8.55
C GLN A 305 14.64 -6.98 9.99
N ILE A 306 15.49 -7.68 10.75
CA ILE A 306 15.12 -8.09 12.12
C ILE A 306 15.10 -6.92 13.12
N THR A 307 15.69 -5.79 12.75
CA THR A 307 15.69 -4.58 13.59
C THR A 307 14.39 -3.78 13.50
N SER A 308 13.55 -4.05 12.51
CA SER A 308 12.26 -3.39 12.33
C SER A 308 11.23 -3.93 13.33
N SER A 309 10.69 -3.05 14.19
CA SER A 309 9.61 -3.42 15.12
C SER A 309 8.32 -3.79 14.38
N SER A 310 8.13 -3.33 13.14
CA SER A 310 7.05 -3.77 12.26
C SER A 310 7.10 -5.27 11.95
N LEU A 311 8.31 -5.86 11.83
CA LEU A 311 8.45 -7.30 11.65
C LEU A 311 7.94 -8.07 12.88
N ALA A 312 8.24 -7.54 14.08
CA ALA A 312 7.70 -8.09 15.32
C ALA A 312 6.17 -7.97 15.35
N TYR A 313 5.63 -6.84 14.90
CA TYR A 313 4.18 -6.64 14.75
C TYR A 313 3.54 -7.66 13.79
N LEU A 314 4.23 -8.04 12.72
CA LEU A 314 3.75 -9.01 11.73
C LEU A 314 3.97 -10.49 12.09
N LEU A 315 4.55 -10.80 13.25
CA LEU A 315 4.60 -12.18 13.76
C LEU A 315 3.20 -12.75 14.02
N PRO A 316 3.00 -14.07 13.88
CA PRO A 316 1.72 -14.72 14.11
C PRO A 316 1.05 -14.31 15.41
N SER A 317 -0.22 -13.93 15.33
CA SER A 317 -1.03 -13.47 16.45
C SER A 317 -1.71 -14.64 17.17
N PRO A 318 -1.81 -14.62 18.51
CA PRO A 318 -2.54 -15.63 19.28
C PRO A 318 -4.06 -15.64 19.00
N LEU A 319 -4.59 -14.63 18.29
CA LEU A 319 -5.98 -14.65 17.83
C LEU A 319 -6.21 -15.62 16.65
N PHE A 320 -5.17 -15.94 15.88
CA PHE A 320 -5.27 -16.72 14.64
C PHE A 320 -4.43 -18.00 14.66
N TRP A 321 -3.42 -18.08 15.53
CA TRP A 321 -2.65 -19.29 15.80
C TRP A 321 -2.85 -19.73 17.23
N LYS A 322 -3.13 -21.03 17.43
CA LYS A 322 -3.22 -21.57 18.78
C LYS A 322 -1.85 -21.50 19.46
N PRO A 323 -1.81 -21.31 20.79
CA PRO A 323 -0.54 -21.17 21.52
C PRO A 323 0.45 -22.32 21.29
N ASN A 324 -0.05 -23.55 21.10
CA ASN A 324 0.74 -24.76 20.93
C ASN A 324 1.01 -25.15 19.47
N GLU A 325 0.59 -24.36 18.48
CA GLU A 325 0.92 -24.62 17.08
C GLU A 325 2.41 -24.38 16.84
N THR A 326 3.08 -25.40 16.29
CA THR A 326 4.50 -25.32 15.97
C THR A 326 4.75 -24.45 14.75
N LEU A 327 5.65 -23.49 14.89
CA LEU A 327 6.12 -22.57 13.86
C LEU A 327 7.51 -22.95 13.34
N VAL A 328 8.38 -23.45 14.23
CA VAL A 328 9.74 -23.88 13.90
C VAL A 328 10.00 -25.24 14.53
N ILE A 329 10.44 -26.20 13.71
CA ILE A 329 10.81 -27.55 14.11
C ILE A 329 12.33 -27.65 14.06
N THR A 330 12.93 -28.07 15.18
CA THR A 330 14.36 -28.42 15.25
C THR A 330 14.51 -29.82 15.84
N ASN A 331 15.75 -30.30 15.94
CA ASN A 331 16.02 -31.60 16.56
C ASN A 331 15.98 -31.54 18.10
N SER A 332 16.21 -30.38 18.71
CA SER A 332 16.25 -30.19 20.17
C SER A 332 14.90 -29.76 20.73
N GLN A 333 14.22 -28.84 20.06
CA GLN A 333 12.96 -28.24 20.52
C GLN A 333 12.09 -27.74 19.36
N ASN A 334 10.78 -27.76 19.56
CA ASN A 334 9.83 -27.09 18.68
C ASN A 334 9.46 -25.72 19.27
N TYR A 335 9.45 -24.68 18.44
CA TYR A 335 9.04 -23.34 18.83
C TYR A 335 7.62 -23.06 18.37
N THR A 336 6.87 -22.45 19.28
CA THR A 336 5.45 -22.13 19.22
C THR A 336 5.27 -20.70 19.75
N LEU A 337 4.04 -20.20 19.81
CA LEU A 337 3.78 -18.90 20.45
C LEU A 337 4.08 -18.92 21.97
N THR A 338 4.03 -20.07 22.64
CA THR A 338 4.30 -20.17 24.08
C THR A 338 5.77 -20.07 24.50
N ASN A 339 6.70 -20.34 23.58
CA ASN A 339 8.15 -20.33 23.82
C ASN A 339 8.90 -19.53 22.75
N LEU A 340 8.26 -18.49 22.22
CA LEU A 340 8.83 -17.65 21.17
C LEU A 340 10.04 -16.83 21.66
N GLN A 341 10.11 -16.53 22.96
CA GLN A 341 11.27 -15.89 23.59
C GLN A 341 12.54 -16.76 23.47
N ASP A 342 12.41 -18.06 23.67
CA ASP A 342 13.53 -19.01 23.55
C ASP A 342 14.05 -19.03 22.11
N PHE A 343 13.14 -19.02 21.12
CA PHE A 343 13.50 -18.91 19.72
C PHE A 343 14.36 -17.67 19.43
N PHE A 344 13.94 -16.50 19.90
CA PHE A 344 14.69 -15.25 19.70
C PHE A 344 16.05 -15.25 20.39
N THR A 345 16.15 -15.89 21.56
CA THR A 345 17.41 -16.06 22.26
C THR A 345 18.37 -16.95 21.47
N GLU A 346 17.89 -18.08 20.94
CA GLU A 346 18.73 -19.02 20.20
C GLU A 346 19.21 -18.48 18.86
N ILE A 347 18.41 -17.67 18.15
CA ILE A 347 18.86 -16.97 16.94
C ILE A 347 19.71 -15.72 17.21
N SER A 348 20.15 -15.54 18.47
CA SER A 348 20.99 -14.44 18.95
C SER A 348 20.38 -13.05 18.72
N PHE A 349 19.07 -12.91 18.88
CA PHE A 349 18.38 -11.63 18.73
C PHE A 349 17.21 -11.47 19.73
N PRO A 350 17.50 -11.38 21.05
CA PRO A 350 16.48 -11.32 22.10
C PRO A 350 15.60 -10.06 22.04
N ASP A 351 16.07 -8.95 21.46
CA ASP A 351 15.30 -7.70 21.32
C ASP A 351 13.98 -7.90 20.54
N ALA A 352 13.92 -8.91 19.65
CA ALA A 352 12.67 -9.24 18.96
C ALA A 352 11.55 -9.69 19.90
N TRP A 353 11.88 -10.31 21.03
CA TRP A 353 10.88 -10.63 22.05
C TRP A 353 10.29 -9.36 22.65
N GLU A 354 11.14 -8.40 23.00
CA GLU A 354 10.72 -7.13 23.61
C GLU A 354 9.89 -6.29 22.62
N MET A 355 10.34 -6.17 21.37
CA MET A 355 9.55 -5.54 20.31
C MET A 355 8.21 -6.25 20.07
N TRP A 356 8.18 -7.60 20.14
CA TRP A 356 6.92 -8.34 20.02
C TRP A 356 5.99 -8.04 21.21
N GLN A 357 6.52 -7.94 22.43
CA GLN A 357 5.75 -7.56 23.62
C GLN A 357 5.16 -6.15 23.50
N ASP A 358 5.94 -5.19 23.02
CA ASP A 358 5.50 -3.79 22.88
C ASP A 358 4.34 -3.63 21.88
N THR A 359 4.17 -4.59 20.96
CA THR A 359 3.11 -4.57 19.95
C THR A 359 1.84 -5.34 20.35
N GLN A 360 1.82 -6.04 21.49
CA GLN A 360 0.71 -6.94 21.87
C GLN A 360 -0.65 -6.24 21.96
N ALA A 361 -0.68 -5.00 22.46
CA ALA A 361 -1.94 -4.23 22.57
C ALA A 361 -2.65 -4.10 21.21
N TYR A 362 -1.89 -3.90 20.13
CA TYR A 362 -2.40 -3.75 18.76
C TYR A 362 -2.77 -5.09 18.12
N LYS A 363 -2.23 -6.21 18.62
CA LYS A 363 -2.57 -7.55 18.15
C LYS A 363 -3.79 -8.13 18.83
N HIS A 364 -4.02 -7.78 20.09
CA HIS A 364 -5.15 -8.29 20.87
C HIS A 364 -6.45 -7.54 20.59
N ASN A 365 -6.38 -6.24 20.23
CA ASN A 365 -7.57 -5.49 19.83
C ASN A 365 -7.94 -5.77 18.38
N PHE A 366 -8.86 -6.72 18.17
CA PHE A 366 -9.39 -7.05 16.84
C PHE A 366 -10.87 -6.66 16.67
N THR A 367 -11.28 -5.60 17.38
CA THR A 367 -12.63 -5.02 17.26
C THR A 367 -12.90 -4.59 15.83
N ALA A 368 -14.12 -4.81 15.36
CA ALA A 368 -14.52 -4.43 14.00
C ALA A 368 -14.34 -2.92 13.74
N PRO A 369 -13.93 -2.51 12.52
CA PRO A 369 -13.60 -1.12 12.24
C PRO A 369 -14.82 -0.18 12.24
N GLY A 370 -16.05 -0.70 12.18
CA GLY A 370 -17.27 0.11 12.22
C GLY A 370 -17.49 0.94 10.96
N VAL A 371 -16.98 0.49 9.82
CA VAL A 371 -17.20 1.07 8.48
C VAL A 371 -17.48 -0.06 7.50
N GLU A 372 -17.98 0.26 6.30
CA GLU A 372 -18.08 -0.75 5.24
C GLU A 372 -16.68 -1.30 4.91
N VAL A 373 -16.53 -2.63 4.85
CA VAL A 373 -15.25 -3.29 4.58
C VAL A 373 -15.34 -4.11 3.31
N HIS A 374 -14.37 -3.95 2.41
CA HIS A 374 -14.11 -4.85 1.30
C HIS A 374 -12.79 -5.56 1.53
N CYS A 375 -12.83 -6.86 1.77
CA CYS A 375 -11.68 -7.69 2.06
C CYS A 375 -11.32 -8.53 0.83
N LEU A 376 -10.25 -8.14 0.14
CA LEU A 376 -9.78 -8.79 -1.08
C LEU A 376 -8.45 -9.46 -0.81
N HIS A 377 -8.31 -10.73 -1.18
CA HIS A 377 -7.02 -11.41 -1.05
C HIS A 377 -6.83 -12.56 -2.04
N GLY A 378 -5.55 -12.92 -2.24
CA GLY A 378 -5.17 -14.12 -2.96
C GLY A 378 -5.41 -15.41 -2.17
N ASN A 379 -5.50 -16.54 -2.85
CA ASN A 379 -5.35 -17.86 -2.25
C ASN A 379 -4.73 -18.86 -3.24
N ASN A 380 -4.52 -20.09 -2.81
CA ASN A 380 -3.91 -21.18 -3.58
C ASN A 380 -2.48 -20.86 -4.05
N VAL A 381 -1.75 -20.04 -3.30
CA VAL A 381 -0.30 -19.82 -3.47
C VAL A 381 0.42 -20.44 -2.28
N LYS A 382 1.47 -21.21 -2.55
CA LYS A 382 2.23 -21.92 -1.51
C LYS A 382 2.78 -20.93 -0.49
N THR A 383 2.28 -20.98 0.74
CA THR A 383 2.63 -20.04 1.81
C THR A 383 3.23 -20.79 2.97
N ILE A 384 4.33 -20.28 3.54
CA ILE A 384 5.05 -20.98 4.61
C ILE A 384 4.12 -21.15 5.82
N GLU A 385 4.00 -22.37 6.33
CA GLU A 385 3.31 -22.67 7.60
C GLU A 385 4.31 -23.02 8.70
N ARG A 386 5.46 -23.64 8.35
CA ARG A 386 6.51 -23.99 9.32
C ARG A 386 7.91 -23.95 8.72
N LEU A 387 8.89 -23.64 9.57
CA LEU A 387 10.30 -23.86 9.29
C LEU A 387 10.73 -25.21 9.87
N ILE A 388 11.49 -25.98 9.11
CA ILE A 388 11.95 -27.32 9.49
C ILE A 388 13.46 -27.40 9.32
N TYR A 389 14.17 -27.43 10.44
CA TYR A 389 15.61 -27.57 10.50
C TYR A 389 16.02 -29.05 10.57
N LYS A 390 17.03 -29.40 9.78
CA LYS A 390 17.72 -30.70 9.92
C LYS A 390 18.54 -30.70 11.21
N LYS A 391 18.89 -31.91 11.66
CA LYS A 391 19.77 -32.12 12.82
C LYS A 391 21.05 -31.28 12.71
N ASP A 392 21.41 -30.61 13.80
CA ASP A 392 22.62 -29.78 13.96
C ASP A 392 22.72 -28.61 12.93
N LYS A 393 21.59 -28.15 12.38
CA LYS A 393 21.54 -26.98 11.47
C LYS A 393 20.91 -25.74 12.07
N PHE A 394 20.20 -25.83 13.18
CA PHE A 394 19.67 -24.66 13.87
C PHE A 394 20.76 -24.03 14.77
N PRO A 395 20.90 -22.70 14.85
CA PRO A 395 20.10 -21.67 14.16
C PRO A 395 20.65 -21.23 12.78
N ASP A 396 21.93 -21.52 12.47
CA ASP A 396 22.65 -20.83 11.37
C ASP A 396 22.44 -21.41 9.95
N GLY A 397 21.92 -22.62 9.85
CA GLY A 397 21.66 -23.32 8.61
C GLY A 397 20.34 -22.90 7.96
N ASP A 398 20.16 -23.26 6.69
CA ASP A 398 18.90 -22.97 6.01
C ASP A 398 17.85 -24.05 6.34
N PRO A 399 16.64 -23.66 6.80
CA PRO A 399 15.53 -24.59 6.99
C PRO A 399 14.92 -25.00 5.65
N SER A 400 14.24 -26.14 5.67
CA SER A 400 13.18 -26.44 4.69
C SER A 400 11.84 -25.90 5.19
N PHE A 401 10.85 -25.80 4.32
CA PHE A 401 9.55 -25.22 4.67
C PHE A 401 8.41 -26.23 4.46
N GLU A 402 7.48 -26.25 5.42
CA GLU A 402 6.13 -26.78 5.21
C GLU A 402 5.26 -25.66 4.64
N TYR A 403 4.47 -25.96 3.61
CA TYR A 403 3.63 -24.98 2.93
C TYR A 403 2.15 -25.31 3.11
N GLY A 404 1.36 -24.27 3.39
CA GLY A 404 -0.09 -24.27 3.35
C GLY A 404 -0.63 -23.29 2.31
N ASP A 405 -1.90 -22.93 2.51
CA ASP A 405 -2.66 -22.02 1.65
C ASP A 405 -2.49 -20.56 2.10
N GLY A 406 -2.50 -19.64 1.13
CA GLY A 406 -2.32 -18.21 1.30
C GLY A 406 -1.99 -17.54 -0.03
N ASP A 407 -1.35 -16.38 0.04
CA ASP A 407 -0.94 -15.58 -1.12
C ASP A 407 0.59 -15.61 -1.38
N GLY A 408 1.30 -16.57 -0.78
CA GLY A 408 2.76 -16.69 -0.86
C GLY A 408 3.52 -15.92 0.22
N THR A 409 2.87 -14.95 0.88
CA THR A 409 3.43 -14.22 2.03
C THR A 409 2.58 -14.40 3.27
N VAL A 410 1.28 -14.15 3.20
CA VAL A 410 0.36 -14.18 4.34
C VAL A 410 -0.47 -15.46 4.30
N ASN A 411 -0.49 -16.18 5.42
CA ASN A 411 -1.29 -17.40 5.57
C ASN A 411 -2.77 -17.08 5.41
N ARG A 412 -3.52 -17.96 4.74
CA ARG A 412 -4.96 -17.76 4.46
C ARG A 412 -5.79 -17.39 5.69
N ARG A 413 -5.51 -18.01 6.85
CA ARG A 413 -6.21 -17.72 8.11
C ARG A 413 -6.06 -16.26 8.57
N SER A 414 -4.94 -15.62 8.23
CA SER A 414 -4.68 -14.21 8.52
C SER A 414 -5.37 -13.31 7.49
N LEU A 415 -5.30 -13.67 6.20
CA LEU A 415 -6.02 -12.98 5.11
C LEU A 415 -7.53 -12.93 5.32
N GLU A 416 -8.12 -14.03 5.80
CA GLU A 416 -9.56 -14.16 6.07
C GLU A 416 -9.97 -13.51 7.41
N GLY A 417 -9.06 -12.83 8.13
CA GLY A 417 -9.35 -12.28 9.46
C GLY A 417 -10.51 -11.28 9.48
N CYS A 418 -10.71 -10.53 8.40
CA CYS A 418 -11.85 -9.63 8.21
C CYS A 418 -13.22 -10.33 8.37
N LEU A 419 -13.32 -11.65 8.13
CA LEU A 419 -14.58 -12.39 8.25
C LEU A 419 -15.13 -12.42 9.67
N HIS A 420 -14.29 -12.24 10.68
CA HIS A 420 -14.70 -12.10 12.08
C HIS A 420 -15.65 -10.91 12.29
N TRP A 421 -15.59 -9.90 11.41
CA TRP A 421 -16.38 -8.68 11.54
C TRP A 421 -17.78 -8.77 10.92
N THR A 422 -18.06 -9.79 10.11
CA THR A 422 -19.33 -9.96 9.37
C THR A 422 -20.58 -9.82 10.24
N LYS A 423 -20.49 -10.20 11.52
CA LYS A 423 -21.58 -10.10 12.51
C LYS A 423 -21.23 -9.23 13.72
N ALA A 424 -20.05 -8.58 13.71
CA ALA A 424 -19.54 -7.80 14.84
C ALA A 424 -19.74 -6.28 14.66
N GLN A 425 -20.24 -5.85 13.50
CA GLN A 425 -20.57 -4.46 13.19
C GLN A 425 -21.88 -4.37 12.39
N ALA A 426 -22.48 -3.18 12.34
CA ALA A 426 -23.70 -2.93 11.57
C ALA A 426 -23.40 -2.78 10.07
N GLN A 427 -22.26 -2.18 9.74
CA GLN A 427 -21.80 -1.93 8.38
C GLN A 427 -21.38 -3.24 7.69
N LYS A 428 -21.54 -3.31 6.37
CA LYS A 428 -21.31 -4.54 5.60
C LYS A 428 -19.83 -4.91 5.55
N VAL A 429 -19.59 -6.22 5.49
CA VAL A 429 -18.27 -6.80 5.23
C VAL A 429 -18.41 -7.67 3.99
N TYR A 430 -17.78 -7.25 2.90
CA TYR A 430 -17.67 -8.00 1.65
C TYR A 430 -16.32 -8.72 1.62
N HIS A 431 -16.33 -9.93 1.09
CA HIS A 431 -15.15 -10.78 0.99
C HIS A 431 -15.06 -11.34 -0.42
N GLU A 432 -13.92 -11.12 -1.07
CA GLU A 432 -13.65 -11.59 -2.43
C GLU A 432 -12.27 -12.23 -2.49
N VAL A 433 -12.19 -13.42 -3.08
CA VAL A 433 -10.97 -14.21 -3.15
C VAL A 433 -10.53 -14.36 -4.59
N PHE A 434 -9.25 -14.10 -4.86
CA PHE A 434 -8.66 -14.15 -6.19
C PHE A 434 -7.65 -15.30 -6.30
N PRO A 435 -8.03 -16.46 -6.85
CA PRO A 435 -7.15 -17.62 -6.87
C PRO A 435 -5.86 -17.40 -7.65
N LYS A 436 -4.76 -17.91 -7.11
CA LYS A 436 -3.40 -17.85 -7.67
C LYS A 436 -2.82 -16.43 -7.83
N VAL A 437 -3.43 -15.44 -7.19
CA VAL A 437 -2.86 -14.11 -7.06
C VAL A 437 -1.94 -14.11 -5.85
N ASP A 438 -0.66 -13.81 -6.05
CA ASP A 438 0.30 -13.68 -4.96
C ASP A 438 0.17 -12.31 -4.25
N HIS A 439 0.86 -12.18 -3.12
CA HIS A 439 0.79 -11.03 -2.22
C HIS A 439 1.04 -9.70 -2.93
N MET A 440 2.01 -9.63 -3.84
CA MET A 440 2.32 -8.39 -4.56
C MET A 440 1.51 -8.28 -5.85
N GLY A 441 1.20 -9.41 -6.48
CA GLY A 441 0.36 -9.48 -7.68
C GLY A 441 -1.03 -8.85 -7.50
N ILE A 442 -1.54 -8.78 -6.26
CA ILE A 442 -2.84 -8.17 -5.96
C ILE A 442 -2.94 -6.70 -6.39
N LEU A 443 -1.83 -5.95 -6.37
CA LEU A 443 -1.80 -4.51 -6.64
C LEU A 443 -1.89 -4.16 -8.14
N ALA A 444 -1.49 -5.09 -9.00
CA ALA A 444 -1.47 -4.93 -10.46
C ALA A 444 -2.51 -5.81 -11.17
N ASN A 445 -3.22 -6.66 -10.44
CA ASN A 445 -4.21 -7.56 -11.01
C ASN A 445 -5.44 -6.77 -11.50
N LYS A 446 -5.78 -6.96 -12.78
CA LYS A 446 -6.87 -6.22 -13.45
C LYS A 446 -8.24 -6.49 -12.84
N ASP A 447 -8.53 -7.72 -12.41
CA ASP A 447 -9.82 -8.09 -11.84
C ASP A 447 -10.01 -7.43 -10.48
N ILE A 448 -8.94 -7.35 -9.68
CA ILE A 448 -8.93 -6.64 -8.40
C ILE A 448 -9.08 -5.14 -8.60
N ILE A 449 -8.33 -4.55 -9.53
CA ILE A 449 -8.48 -3.13 -9.87
C ILE A 449 -9.93 -2.86 -10.29
N ASN A 450 -10.50 -3.67 -11.19
CA ASN A 450 -11.89 -3.55 -11.63
C ASN A 450 -12.89 -3.69 -10.46
N TYR A 451 -12.64 -4.59 -9.51
CA TYR A 451 -13.45 -4.69 -8.30
C TYR A 451 -13.41 -3.38 -7.52
N VAL A 452 -12.22 -2.84 -7.23
CA VAL A 452 -12.06 -1.58 -6.49
C VAL A 452 -12.79 -0.44 -7.21
N LEU A 453 -12.62 -0.32 -8.53
CA LEU A 453 -13.35 0.69 -9.31
C LEU A 453 -14.87 0.51 -9.20
N SER A 454 -15.38 -0.73 -9.22
CA SER A 454 -16.81 -1.01 -9.07
C SER A 454 -17.37 -0.68 -7.68
N VAL A 455 -16.53 -0.70 -6.64
CA VAL A 455 -16.90 -0.23 -5.30
C VAL A 455 -17.04 1.29 -5.31
N LEU A 456 -16.07 1.99 -5.91
CA LEU A 456 -16.07 3.44 -6.02
C LEU A 456 -17.22 3.99 -6.88
N GLU A 457 -17.71 3.23 -7.87
CA GLU A 457 -18.91 3.62 -8.65
C GLU A 457 -20.23 3.48 -7.87
N LYS A 458 -20.25 2.69 -6.77
CA LYS A 458 -21.46 2.41 -5.98
C LYS A 458 -21.62 3.33 -4.77
N LEU A 459 -20.51 3.78 -4.21
CA LEU A 459 -20.44 4.75 -3.11
C LEU A 459 -20.60 6.17 -3.67
#